data_AF-K1ZA65-F1
#
_entry.id   AF-K1ZA65-F1
#
_cell.length_a   1.000
_cell.length_b   1.000
_cell.length_c   1.000
_cell.angle_alpha   90.00
_cell.angle_beta   90.00
_cell.angle_gamma   90.00
#
_symmetry.space_group_name_H-M   'P 1'
#
loop_
_entity.id
_entity.type
_entity.pdbx_description
1 polymer ?
#
loop_
_entity_poly.entity_id
_entity_poly.type
_entity_poly.pdbx_seq_one_letter_code
_entity_poly.pdbx_strand_id
1 'polypeptide(L)' 'LENRLAIKDQLAAIRGFEGVSGTLDMNASGDPAKSAVIIKINDKGEFESYKIEKP' A
#
# COMPACT_ATOMS: atom_id res chain seq x y z
N LEU A 1 20.58 7.05 19.13
CA LEU A 1 19.14 6.64 19.13
C LEU A 1 18.29 7.64 18.34
N GLU A 2 18.59 8.93 18.40
CA GLU A 2 17.88 10.01 17.67
C GLU A 2 17.69 9.76 16.17
N ASN A 3 18.73 9.28 15.47
CA ASN A 3 18.61 8.97 14.03
C ASN A 3 17.53 7.93 13.73
N ARG A 4 17.30 6.95 14.61
CA ARG A 4 16.25 5.94 14.40
C ARG A 4 14.85 6.54 14.56
N LEU A 5 14.69 7.47 15.50
CA LEU A 5 13.44 8.20 15.69
C LEU A 5 13.16 9.07 14.47
N ALA A 6 14.15 9.85 14.02
CA ALA A 6 14.02 10.71 12.84
C ALA A 6 13.65 9.90 11.58
N ILE A 7 14.27 8.74 11.35
CA ILE A 7 13.94 7.87 10.21
C ILE A 7 12.50 7.35 10.32
N LYS A 8 12.11 6.84 11.49
CA LYS A 8 10.75 6.31 11.72
C LYS A 8 9.69 7.39 11.51
N ASP A 9 9.91 8.60 12.02
CA ASP A 9 8.97 9.70 11.90
C ASP A 9 8.83 10.17 10.43
N GLN A 10 9.93 10.19 9.67
CA GLN A 10 9.90 10.51 8.24
C GLN A 10 9.18 9.42 7.42
N LEU A 11 9.37 8.14 7.75
CA LEU A 11 8.64 7.05 7.09
C LEU A 11 7.13 7.17 7.31
N ALA A 12 6.68 7.46 8.53
CA ALA A 12 5.26 7.66 8.84
C ALA A 12 4.64 8.88 8.13
N ALA A 13 5.46 9.85 7.71
CA ALA A 13 5.04 11.05 6.99
C ALA A 13 4.98 10.89 5.46
N ILE A 14 5.35 9.73 4.91
CA ILE A 14 5.30 9.49 3.46
C ILE A 14 3.86 9.56 2.95
N ARG A 15 3.61 10.44 1.98
CA ARG A 15 2.33 10.58 1.28
C ARG A 15 2.54 10.59 -0.23
N GLY A 16 1.63 9.99 -0.99
CA GLY A 16 1.60 10.01 -2.44
C GLY A 16 2.79 9.33 -3.11
N PHE A 17 3.45 8.38 -2.46
CA PHE A 17 4.61 7.72 -3.04
C PHE A 17 4.19 6.75 -4.16
N GLU A 18 4.64 7.01 -5.39
CA GLU A 18 4.35 6.16 -6.55
C GLU A 18 5.32 4.98 -6.62
N GLY A 19 4.88 3.82 -6.14
CA GLY A 19 5.66 2.58 -6.17
C GLY A 19 5.20 1.60 -7.25
N VAL A 20 5.92 0.48 -7.38
CA VAL A 20 5.60 -0.62 -8.32
C VAL A 20 4.18 -1.19 -8.11
N SER A 21 3.67 -1.11 -6.89
CA SER A 21 2.33 -1.61 -6.51
C SER A 21 1.26 -0.52 -6.44
N GLY A 22 1.50 0.64 -7.06
CA GLY A 22 0.62 1.80 -7.01
C GLY A 22 1.02 2.82 -5.95
N THR A 23 0.16 3.83 -5.77
CA THR A 23 0.37 4.93 -4.83
C THR A 23 0.23 4.47 -3.38
N LEU A 24 1.11 4.98 -2.53
CA LEU A 24 1.21 4.62 -1.12
C LEU A 24 1.19 5.84 -0.22
N ASP A 25 0.38 5.76 0.84
CA ASP A 25 0.46 6.62 2.03
C ASP A 25 0.85 5.76 3.24
N MET A 26 1.73 6.24 4.11
CA MET A 26 2.03 5.59 5.39
C MET A 26 1.15 6.17 6.50
N ASN A 27 0.68 5.34 7.43
CA ASN A 27 -0.05 5.81 8.61
C ASN A 27 0.88 6.07 9.81
N ALA A 28 0.34 6.61 10.90
CA ALA A 28 1.11 6.91 12.12
C ALA A 28 1.68 5.67 12.83
N SER A 29 1.08 4.50 12.60
CA SER A 29 1.57 3.21 13.10
C SER A 29 2.69 2.62 12.22
N GLY A 30 2.94 3.21 11.05
CA GLY A 30 3.91 2.74 10.06
C GLY A 30 3.33 1.76 9.04
N ASP A 31 2.02 1.54 9.04
CA ASP A 31 1.38 0.67 8.05
C ASP A 31 1.07 1.44 6.77
N PRO A 32 1.28 0.80 5.60
CA PRO A 32 0.88 1.36 4.33
C PRO A 32 -0.65 1.36 4.17
N ALA A 33 -1.27 2.53 4.07
CA ALA A 33 -2.64 2.68 3.59
C ALA A 33 -2.65 2.48 2.06
N LYS A 34 -3.16 1.34 1.61
CA LYS A 34 -3.18 0.95 0.19
C LYS A 34 -4.53 0.34 -0.19
N SER A 35 -4.96 0.57 -1.43
CA SER A 35 -6.15 -0.08 -1.98
C SER A 35 -5.94 -1.59 -2.08
N ALA A 36 -6.95 -2.36 -1.71
CA ALA A 36 -6.96 -3.81 -1.86
C ALA A 36 -7.53 -4.20 -3.23
N VAL A 37 -6.87 -5.14 -3.93
CA VAL A 37 -7.34 -5.67 -5.22
C VAL A 37 -7.90 -7.07 -5.01
N ILE A 38 -9.18 -7.25 -5.31
CA ILE A 38 -9.85 -8.55 -5.32
C ILE A 38 -9.60 -9.19 -6.68
N ILE A 39 -8.92 -10.33 -6.66
CA ILE A 39 -8.65 -11.13 -7.86
C ILE A 39 -9.64 -12.28 -7.91
N LYS A 40 -10.21 -12.51 -9.09
CA LYS A 40 -11.04 -13.67 -9.40
C LYS A 40 -10.27 -14.60 -10.34
N ILE A 41 -10.42 -15.90 -10.14
CA ILE A 41 -9.96 -16.91 -11.09
C ILE A 41 -11.16 -17.24 -11.97
N ASN A 42 -11.05 -17.03 -13.28
CA ASN A 42 -12.15 -17.27 -14.21
C ASN A 42 -12.28 -18.76 -14.58
N ASP A 43 -13.28 -19.12 -15.38
CA ASP A 43 -13.56 -20.51 -15.77
C ASP A 43 -12.42 -21.16 -16.59
N LYS A 44 -11.50 -20.36 -17.14
CA LYS A 44 -10.29 -20.82 -17.85
C LYS A 44 -9.08 -20.97 -16.92
N GLY A 45 -9.22 -20.62 -15.64
CA GLY A 45 -8.13 -20.62 -14.66
C GLY A 45 -7.25 -19.38 -14.70
N GLU A 46 -7.65 -18.31 -15.39
CA GLU A 46 -6.87 -17.07 -15.51
C GLU A 46 -7.21 -16.09 -14.37
N PHE A 47 -6.22 -15.31 -13.93
CA PHE A 47 -6.40 -14.27 -12.94
C PHE A 47 -6.97 -13.00 -13.59
N GLU A 48 -8.11 -12.53 -13.10
CA GLU A 48 -8.73 -11.26 -13.51
C GLU A 48 -8.92 -10.31 -12.31
N SER A 49 -8.66 -9.02 -12.54
CA SER A 49 -9.00 -7.97 -11.58
C SER A 49 -10.53 -7.85 -11.52
N TYR A 50 -11.13 -8.19 -10.38
CA TYR A 50 -12.58 -8.16 -10.21
C TYR A 50 -13.06 -6.85 -9.59
N LYS A 51 -12.39 -6.39 -8.54
CA LYS A 51 -12.76 -5.15 -7.82
C LYS A 51 -11.55 -4.56 -7.13
N ILE A 52 -11.52 -3.24 -7.02
CA ILE A 52 -10.58 -2.51 -6.17
C ILE A 52 -11.38 -1.91 -5.01
N GLU A 53 -10.99 -2.24 -3.78
CA GLU A 53 -11.50 -1.60 -2.56
C GLU A 53 -10.49 -0.55 -2.10
N LYS A 54 -10.95 0.69 -1.95
CA LYS A 54 -10.08 1.79 -1.49
C LYS A 54 -9.94 1.74 0.04
N PRO A 55 -8.86 2.31 0.61
CA PRO A 55 -8.71 2.44 2.05
C PRO A 55 -9.89 3.15 2.73
#